data_AF-A0A397GVE4-F1
#
_entry.id   AF-A0A397GVE4-F1
#
_cell.length_a   1.000
_cell.length_b   1.000
_cell.length_c   1.000
_cell.angle_alpha   90.00
_cell.angle_beta   90.00
_cell.angle_gamma   90.00
#
_symmetry.space_group_name_H-M   'P 1'
#
loop_
_entity.id
_entity.type
_entity.pdbx_description
1 polymer ?
#
loop_
_entity_poly.entity_id
_entity_poly.type
_entity_poly.pdbx_seq_one_letter_code
_entity_poly.pdbx_strand_id
1 'polypeptide(L)'
;MQKYVLEDCEEITDTSVKKIAQSNPKLKYLNLNGCELVSDKSVCKIVQLCPNLEGLQIECCNISDVSMIALANLRNLQKLNIEDCGKISTNAIIILQNKNPTLVIISWNLDVNSESEEKMSIFVYNIDETSSKSSERMKGNKFSPDPHLDYCGKTNMVINLMLGNKLQRLFKGKKGNRYIKNDDLVLIGKHFEPKWKLVQDSYQIFANAPKQYREDVTFKRIPSDKIPDITKFSPERSTVAVFEDLCAEPKKVQERIIPYFISGRHQNISPIYVSQKYTQTPKIIRENISHLCLFRGAGSRDDIHRIVRQYTDDPKKASKIIDKHLQDRDFVVFDFTKAVNDPLSIRLGWDSPLKLDE
;
A
#
# COMPACT_ATOMS: atom_id res chain seq x y z
N MET A 1 32.08 -29.02 -19.15
CA MET A 1 31.33 -28.19 -18.19
C MET A 1 32.35 -27.44 -17.33
N GLN A 2 32.42 -26.11 -17.42
CA GLN A 2 33.33 -25.31 -16.58
C GLN A 2 32.59 -24.90 -15.30
N LYS A 3 33.06 -25.44 -14.17
CA LYS A 3 32.50 -25.25 -12.82
C LYS A 3 33.62 -24.75 -11.91
N TYR A 4 33.39 -23.66 -11.20
CA TYR A 4 34.28 -23.17 -10.15
C TYR A 4 33.52 -23.07 -8.82
N VAL A 5 34.18 -23.43 -7.73
CA VAL A 5 33.65 -23.36 -6.36
C VAL A 5 34.70 -22.64 -5.52
N LEU A 6 34.33 -21.50 -4.96
CA LEU A 6 35.15 -20.61 -4.15
C LEU A 6 34.28 -20.16 -2.98
N GLU A 7 34.01 -21.08 -2.06
CA GLU A 7 33.13 -20.87 -0.91
C GLU A 7 33.94 -20.44 0.31
N ASP A 8 33.40 -19.52 1.12
CA ASP A 8 34.01 -18.95 2.33
C ASP A 8 35.43 -18.40 2.11
N CYS A 9 35.71 -17.95 0.88
CA CYS A 9 37.00 -17.40 0.52
C CYS A 9 37.02 -15.88 0.77
N GLU A 10 37.49 -15.47 1.95
CA GLU A 10 37.48 -14.06 2.41
C GLU A 10 38.27 -13.09 1.51
N GLU A 11 39.30 -13.57 0.81
CA GLU A 11 40.14 -12.74 -0.08
C GLU A 11 39.59 -12.59 -1.51
N ILE A 12 38.47 -13.25 -1.85
CA ILE A 12 37.87 -13.14 -3.18
C ILE A 12 37.13 -11.81 -3.31
N THR A 13 37.72 -10.91 -4.09
CA THR A 13 37.17 -9.58 -4.39
C THR A 13 36.54 -9.51 -5.79
N ASP A 14 35.86 -8.40 -6.07
CA ASP A 14 35.39 -8.07 -7.42
C ASP A 14 36.48 -8.13 -8.51
N THR A 15 37.73 -7.81 -8.15
CA THR A 15 38.86 -7.90 -9.09
C THR A 15 39.18 -9.35 -9.43
N SER A 16 39.15 -10.23 -8.44
CA SER A 16 39.35 -11.67 -8.61
C SER A 16 38.25 -12.29 -9.48
N VAL A 17 36.98 -11.99 -9.18
CA VAL A 17 35.83 -12.49 -9.95
C VAL A 17 35.85 -11.99 -11.39
N LYS A 18 36.22 -10.73 -11.62
CA LYS A 18 36.40 -10.19 -12.98
C LYS A 18 37.45 -10.98 -13.77
N LYS A 19 38.61 -11.30 -13.18
CA LYS A 19 39.65 -12.08 -13.85
C LYS A 19 39.17 -13.50 -14.16
N ILE A 20 38.47 -14.15 -13.22
CA ILE A 20 37.87 -15.47 -13.42
C ILE A 20 36.91 -15.45 -14.62
N ALA A 21 36.00 -14.47 -14.67
CA ALA A 21 35.03 -14.33 -15.76
C ALA A 21 35.70 -14.04 -17.11
N GLN A 22 36.78 -13.22 -17.13
CA GLN A 22 37.54 -12.92 -18.35
C GLN A 22 38.25 -14.15 -18.93
N SER A 23 38.85 -14.96 -18.07
CA SER A 23 39.56 -16.17 -18.49
C SER A 23 38.62 -17.32 -18.87
N ASN A 24 37.35 -17.26 -18.48
CA ASN A 24 36.39 -18.36 -18.63
C ASN A 24 35.06 -17.91 -19.27
N PRO A 25 35.04 -17.50 -20.55
CA PRO A 25 33.79 -17.08 -21.22
C PRO A 25 32.76 -18.22 -21.43
N LYS A 26 33.19 -19.48 -21.26
CA LYS A 26 32.32 -20.68 -21.37
C LYS A 26 31.87 -21.22 -20.00
N LEU A 27 32.02 -20.42 -18.94
CA LEU A 27 31.62 -20.77 -17.58
C LEU A 27 30.14 -21.17 -17.50
N LYS A 28 29.86 -22.30 -16.85
CA LYS A 28 28.50 -22.83 -16.65
C LYS A 28 28.03 -22.75 -15.21
N TYR A 29 28.93 -22.92 -14.24
CA TYR A 29 28.58 -22.83 -12.83
C TYR A 29 29.65 -22.09 -12.03
N LEU A 30 29.22 -21.23 -11.12
CA LEU A 30 30.08 -20.52 -10.19
C LEU A 30 29.44 -20.50 -8.79
N ASN A 31 30.17 -20.97 -7.77
CA ASN A 31 29.81 -20.79 -6.36
C ASN A 31 30.81 -19.83 -5.71
N LEU A 32 30.27 -18.78 -5.09
CA LEU A 32 30.93 -17.70 -4.35
C LEU A 32 30.27 -17.49 -2.97
N ASN A 33 29.54 -18.48 -2.45
CA ASN A 33 28.93 -18.41 -1.12
C ASN A 33 29.94 -17.98 -0.06
N GLY A 34 29.53 -17.09 0.85
CA GLY A 34 30.39 -16.61 1.94
C GLY A 34 31.51 -15.65 1.51
N CYS A 35 31.66 -15.33 0.22
CA CYS A 35 32.63 -14.32 -0.23
C CYS A 35 32.10 -12.89 -0.05
N GLU A 36 32.18 -12.35 1.16
CA GLU A 36 31.58 -11.04 1.52
C GLU A 36 32.11 -9.83 0.71
N LEU A 37 33.33 -9.92 0.16
CA LEU A 37 33.93 -8.88 -0.68
C LEU A 37 33.46 -8.90 -2.15
N VAL A 38 32.56 -9.84 -2.50
CA VAL A 38 31.87 -9.90 -3.78
C VAL A 38 30.65 -8.98 -3.75
N SER A 39 30.58 -8.06 -4.71
CA SER A 39 29.50 -7.08 -4.82
C SER A 39 28.76 -7.14 -6.16
N ASP A 40 27.79 -6.24 -6.35
CA ASP A 40 27.08 -6.07 -7.63
C ASP A 40 28.02 -5.91 -8.84
N LYS A 41 29.24 -5.40 -8.64
CA LYS A 41 30.25 -5.27 -9.70
C LYS A 41 30.68 -6.63 -10.24
N SER A 42 30.87 -7.61 -9.36
CA SER A 42 31.17 -9.00 -9.74
C SER A 42 30.06 -9.59 -10.60
N VAL A 43 28.81 -9.51 -10.13
CA VAL A 43 27.65 -10.08 -10.83
C VAL A 43 27.46 -9.43 -12.20
N CYS A 44 27.56 -8.10 -12.28
CA CYS A 44 27.52 -7.38 -13.57
C CYS A 44 28.60 -7.90 -14.52
N LYS A 45 29.81 -8.20 -14.01
CA LYS A 45 30.92 -8.64 -14.83
C LYS A 45 30.78 -10.09 -15.29
N ILE A 46 30.23 -10.95 -14.43
CA ILE A 46 29.84 -12.33 -14.77
C ILE A 46 28.79 -12.31 -15.88
N VAL A 47 27.72 -11.51 -15.73
CA VAL A 47 26.65 -11.39 -16.74
C VAL A 47 27.22 -10.94 -18.09
N GLN A 48 28.15 -9.99 -18.09
CA GLN A 48 28.76 -9.45 -19.30
C GLN A 48 29.67 -10.46 -20.02
N LEU A 49 30.45 -11.24 -19.26
CA LEU A 49 31.53 -12.06 -19.83
C LEU A 49 31.20 -13.55 -19.94
N CYS A 50 30.22 -14.03 -19.17
CA CYS A 50 29.80 -15.42 -19.10
C CYS A 50 28.30 -15.56 -19.42
N PRO A 51 27.86 -15.23 -20.65
CA PRO A 51 26.43 -15.20 -21.02
C PRO A 51 25.75 -16.57 -21.01
N ASN A 52 26.53 -17.65 -20.94
CA ASN A 52 26.06 -19.03 -20.96
C ASN A 52 25.97 -19.68 -19.58
N LEU A 53 26.10 -18.89 -18.50
CA LEU A 53 26.03 -19.37 -17.12
C LEU A 53 24.68 -20.02 -16.82
N GLU A 54 24.71 -21.19 -16.18
CA GLU A 54 23.56 -22.01 -15.82
C GLU A 54 23.31 -22.03 -14.31
N GLY A 55 24.35 -21.87 -13.48
CA GLY A 55 24.22 -21.83 -12.03
C GLY A 55 25.10 -20.77 -11.37
N LEU A 56 24.54 -20.02 -10.44
CA LEU A 56 25.26 -19.06 -9.62
C LEU A 56 24.85 -19.21 -8.15
N GLN A 57 25.82 -19.34 -7.24
CA GLN A 57 25.57 -19.31 -5.80
C GLN A 57 26.38 -18.19 -5.19
N ILE A 58 25.70 -17.28 -4.50
CA ILE A 58 26.21 -16.01 -3.99
C ILE A 58 25.56 -15.69 -2.64
N GLU A 59 25.29 -16.72 -1.84
CA GLU A 59 24.81 -16.60 -0.46
C GLU A 59 25.80 -15.80 0.39
N CYS A 60 25.29 -15.03 1.37
CA CYS A 60 26.10 -14.17 2.24
C CYS A 60 27.01 -13.16 1.50
N CYS A 61 26.77 -12.88 0.21
CA CYS A 61 27.52 -11.87 -0.54
C CYS A 61 26.93 -10.47 -0.37
N ASN A 62 27.75 -9.43 -0.56
CA ASN A 62 27.33 -8.03 -0.45
C ASN A 62 26.67 -7.50 -1.74
N ILE A 63 25.57 -8.15 -2.14
CA ILE A 63 24.84 -7.91 -3.39
C ILE A 63 23.46 -7.28 -3.15
N SER A 64 22.91 -6.59 -4.16
CA SER A 64 21.62 -5.90 -4.07
C SER A 64 20.71 -6.19 -5.28
N ASP A 65 19.58 -5.47 -5.36
CA ASP A 65 18.67 -5.48 -6.52
C ASP A 65 19.40 -5.30 -7.87
N VAL A 66 20.54 -4.59 -7.90
CA VAL A 66 21.34 -4.39 -9.12
C VAL A 66 21.82 -5.72 -9.70
N SER A 67 22.30 -6.64 -8.86
CA SER A 67 22.69 -7.99 -9.26
C SER A 67 21.52 -8.76 -9.89
N MET A 68 20.33 -8.70 -9.30
CA MET A 68 19.16 -9.40 -9.82
C MET A 68 18.73 -8.88 -11.19
N ILE A 69 18.75 -7.56 -11.38
CA ILE A 69 18.44 -6.91 -12.67
C ILE A 69 19.45 -7.34 -13.74
N ALA A 70 20.73 -7.44 -13.38
CA ALA A 70 21.77 -7.91 -14.30
C ALA A 70 21.56 -9.38 -14.67
N LEU A 71 21.36 -10.26 -13.68
CA LEU A 71 21.13 -11.70 -13.87
C LEU A 71 19.90 -12.00 -14.73
N ALA A 72 18.90 -11.12 -14.72
CA ALA A 72 17.71 -11.26 -15.55
C ALA A 72 17.99 -11.18 -17.07
N ASN A 73 19.23 -10.84 -17.48
CA ASN A 73 19.65 -10.90 -18.88
C ASN A 73 20.29 -12.25 -19.26
N LEU A 74 20.56 -13.13 -18.28
CA LEU A 74 21.10 -14.47 -18.52
C LEU A 74 19.96 -15.46 -18.80
N ARG A 75 19.76 -15.78 -20.08
CA ARG A 75 18.68 -16.68 -20.52
C ARG A 75 18.89 -18.15 -20.15
N ASN A 76 20.14 -18.54 -19.90
CA ASN A 76 20.51 -19.92 -19.60
C ASN A 76 20.60 -20.19 -18.10
N LEU A 77 20.39 -19.19 -17.24
CA LEU A 77 20.49 -19.36 -15.79
C LEU A 77 19.33 -20.21 -15.29
N GLN A 78 19.65 -21.34 -14.66
CA GLN A 78 18.70 -22.34 -14.18
C GLN A 78 18.65 -22.42 -12.65
N LYS A 79 19.76 -22.10 -11.96
CA LYS A 79 19.84 -22.14 -10.49
C LYS A 79 20.51 -20.89 -9.94
N LEU A 80 19.88 -20.28 -8.94
CA LEU A 80 20.42 -19.14 -8.21
C LEU A 80 20.23 -19.35 -6.70
N ASN A 81 21.32 -19.27 -5.92
CA ASN A 81 21.24 -19.13 -4.46
C ASN A 81 21.60 -17.71 -4.04
N ILE A 82 20.70 -17.06 -3.30
CA ILE A 82 20.83 -15.70 -2.76
C ILE A 82 20.38 -15.64 -1.30
N GLU A 83 20.46 -16.75 -0.57
CA GLU A 83 20.23 -16.78 0.87
C GLU A 83 21.14 -15.79 1.61
N ASP A 84 20.64 -15.22 2.70
CA ASP A 84 21.36 -14.24 3.54
C ASP A 84 21.96 -13.02 2.82
N CYS A 85 21.43 -12.68 1.64
CA CYS A 85 21.75 -11.46 0.90
C CYS A 85 20.80 -10.32 1.28
N GLY A 86 21.00 -9.72 2.46
CA GLY A 86 20.04 -8.79 3.09
C GLY A 86 19.71 -7.48 2.35
N LYS A 87 20.34 -7.19 1.21
CA LYS A 87 20.06 -5.98 0.38
C LYS A 87 19.24 -6.27 -0.87
N ILE A 88 18.79 -7.51 -1.06
CA ILE A 88 17.91 -7.91 -2.17
C ILE A 88 16.44 -7.77 -1.72
N SER A 89 15.67 -7.00 -2.48
CA SER A 89 14.23 -6.88 -2.28
C SER A 89 13.47 -8.02 -2.95
N THR A 90 12.30 -8.38 -2.41
CA THR A 90 11.38 -9.34 -3.04
C THR A 90 10.99 -8.94 -4.47
N ASN A 91 10.90 -7.64 -4.76
CA ASN A 91 10.59 -7.12 -6.10
C ASN A 91 11.67 -7.49 -7.12
N ALA A 92 12.94 -7.46 -6.73
CA ALA A 92 14.04 -7.81 -7.61
C ALA A 92 14.03 -9.31 -7.97
N ILE A 93 13.66 -10.17 -7.01
CA ILE A 93 13.45 -11.61 -7.22
C ILE A 93 12.29 -11.85 -8.19
N ILE A 94 11.17 -11.16 -8.01
CA ILE A 94 10.00 -11.26 -8.91
C ILE A 94 10.36 -10.83 -10.34
N ILE A 95 11.09 -9.72 -10.52
CA ILE A 95 11.53 -9.25 -11.85
C ILE A 95 12.41 -10.31 -12.53
N LEU A 96 13.36 -10.89 -11.78
CA LEU A 96 14.23 -11.95 -12.26
C LEU A 96 13.42 -13.18 -12.69
N GLN A 97 12.46 -13.61 -11.88
CA GLN A 97 11.62 -14.78 -12.15
C GLN A 97 10.63 -14.55 -13.31
N ASN A 98 10.12 -13.33 -13.48
CA ASN A 98 9.29 -12.99 -14.64
C ASN A 98 10.07 -13.02 -15.97
N LYS A 99 11.36 -12.64 -15.94
CA LYS A 99 12.24 -12.71 -17.11
C LYS A 99 12.74 -14.14 -17.38
N ASN A 100 12.94 -14.91 -16.31
CA ASN A 100 13.40 -16.30 -16.36
C ASN A 100 12.46 -17.24 -15.57
N PRO A 101 11.28 -17.62 -16.10
CA PRO A 101 10.27 -18.40 -15.36
C PRO A 101 10.73 -19.79 -14.93
N THR A 102 11.74 -20.36 -15.59
CA THR A 102 12.31 -21.67 -15.28
C THR A 102 13.46 -21.61 -14.26
N LEU A 103 13.85 -20.43 -13.81
CA LEU A 103 14.94 -20.25 -12.85
C LEU A 103 14.47 -20.69 -11.45
N VAL A 104 15.22 -21.62 -10.86
CA VAL A 104 15.04 -22.01 -9.46
C VAL A 104 15.85 -21.04 -8.59
N ILE A 105 15.17 -20.32 -7.70
CA ILE A 105 15.78 -19.36 -6.78
C ILE A 105 15.63 -19.90 -5.35
N ILE A 106 16.74 -19.99 -4.63
CA ILE A 106 16.79 -20.31 -3.20
C ILE A 106 16.97 -18.98 -2.44
N SER A 107 16.03 -18.67 -1.53
CA SER A 107 15.98 -17.42 -0.76
C SER A 107 15.05 -17.58 0.44
N TRP A 108 15.29 -16.82 1.53
CA TRP A 108 14.56 -16.84 2.81
C TRP A 108 13.07 -16.40 2.77
N ASN A 109 12.42 -16.26 1.60
CA ASN A 109 11.09 -15.63 1.49
C ASN A 109 10.09 -16.32 0.54
N LEU A 110 10.12 -17.64 0.42
CA LEU A 110 9.13 -18.39 -0.36
C LEU A 110 8.49 -19.54 0.43
N ASP A 111 7.78 -19.22 1.51
CA ASP A 111 6.75 -20.13 2.05
C ASP A 111 5.49 -20.04 1.17
N VAL A 112 5.40 -20.98 0.24
CA VAL A 112 4.20 -21.23 -0.58
C VAL A 112 3.50 -22.47 -0.02
N ASN A 113 2.85 -22.36 1.14
CA ASN A 113 1.87 -23.36 1.62
C ASN A 113 0.99 -22.76 2.75
N SER A 114 -0.12 -22.14 2.37
CA SER A 114 -1.43 -22.32 3.02
C SER A 114 -2.46 -21.42 2.33
N GLU A 115 -3.31 -22.02 1.50
CA GLU A 115 -4.65 -21.50 1.27
C GLU A 115 -5.45 -21.68 2.58
N SER A 116 -5.23 -20.78 3.53
CA SER A 116 -6.27 -20.39 4.47
C SER A 116 -6.90 -19.12 3.91
N GLU A 117 -8.21 -18.92 4.09
CA GLU A 117 -8.91 -17.71 3.65
C GLU A 117 -8.16 -16.48 4.20
N GLU A 118 -7.32 -15.85 3.36
CA GLU A 118 -6.56 -14.66 3.72
C GLU A 118 -7.58 -13.54 3.98
N LYS A 119 -7.92 -13.34 5.26
CA LYS A 119 -8.44 -12.07 5.78
C LYS A 119 -7.65 -10.98 5.06
N MET A 120 -8.33 -10.09 4.33
CA MET A 120 -7.65 -9.05 3.55
C MET A 120 -6.66 -8.33 4.47
N SER A 121 -5.37 -8.55 4.26
CA SER A 121 -4.33 -7.91 5.08
C SER A 121 -4.56 -6.41 4.97
N ILE A 122 -4.54 -5.67 6.08
CA ILE A 122 -4.72 -4.21 6.07
C ILE A 122 -3.45 -3.60 5.48
N PHE A 123 -3.54 -3.03 4.29
CA PHE A 123 -2.42 -2.34 3.63
C PHE A 123 -2.48 -0.86 3.95
N VAL A 124 -1.34 -0.34 4.39
CA VAL A 124 -1.16 1.06 4.72
C VAL A 124 -0.22 1.71 3.72
N TYR A 125 -0.76 2.55 2.85
CA TYR A 125 0.02 3.46 2.00
C TYR A 125 0.55 4.58 2.89
N ASN A 126 1.86 4.58 3.15
CA ASN A 126 2.51 5.64 3.91
C ASN A 126 2.94 6.78 2.95
N ILE A 127 2.12 7.82 2.89
CA ILE A 127 2.38 9.01 2.07
C ILE A 127 2.45 10.22 3.01
N ASP A 128 3.67 10.70 3.27
CA ASP A 128 3.90 11.89 4.10
C ASP A 128 3.56 13.19 3.36
N GLU A 129 3.08 14.19 4.10
CA GLU A 129 2.86 15.57 3.64
C GLU A 129 4.19 16.32 3.54
N THR A 130 5.05 15.99 2.56
CA THR A 130 6.34 16.70 2.40
C THR A 130 6.25 17.87 1.42
N SER A 131 6.73 19.04 1.88
CA SER A 131 6.86 20.24 1.05
C SER A 131 8.01 20.12 0.03
N SER A 132 7.92 20.83 -1.09
CA SER A 132 8.88 20.79 -2.21
C SER A 132 10.33 21.18 -1.88
N LYS A 133 10.64 21.67 -0.67
CA LYS A 133 12.02 21.96 -0.24
C LYS A 133 12.72 20.76 0.41
N SER A 134 11.97 19.75 0.85
CA SER A 134 12.52 18.49 1.39
C SER A 134 12.69 17.40 0.32
N SER A 135 12.25 17.64 -0.92
CA SER A 135 12.29 16.65 -2.00
C SER A 135 13.71 16.31 -2.48
N GLU A 136 14.69 17.18 -2.30
CA GLU A 136 16.09 16.92 -2.71
C GLU A 136 16.81 15.92 -1.78
N ARG A 137 16.26 15.63 -0.59
CA ARG A 137 16.79 14.63 0.35
C ARG A 137 16.03 13.30 0.36
N MET A 138 14.95 13.16 -0.41
CA MET A 138 14.16 11.92 -0.47
C MET A 138 14.47 11.14 -1.74
N LYS A 139 15.29 10.09 -1.60
CA LYS A 139 15.34 9.01 -2.60
C LYS A 139 13.95 8.37 -2.66
N GLY A 140 13.36 8.28 -3.86
CA GLY A 140 12.00 7.78 -4.05
C GLY A 140 11.72 6.42 -3.41
N ASN A 141 10.49 6.21 -2.92
CA ASN A 141 10.08 4.93 -2.36
C ASN A 141 9.72 3.95 -3.50
N LYS A 142 10.48 2.87 -3.63
CA LYS A 142 10.31 1.81 -4.62
C LYS A 142 9.28 0.77 -4.17
N PHE A 143 8.00 1.13 -4.15
CA PHE A 143 6.78 0.29 -4.06
C PHE A 143 5.91 0.30 -2.78
N SER A 144 6.19 1.07 -1.72
CA SER A 144 5.48 1.09 -0.40
C SER A 144 4.26 0.17 -0.19
N PRO A 145 4.49 -0.96 0.49
CA PRO A 145 3.53 -1.54 1.44
C PRO A 145 4.31 -2.25 2.57
N ASP A 146 4.70 -1.54 3.63
CA ASP A 146 5.54 -2.09 4.73
C ASP A 146 4.77 -2.13 6.07
N PRO A 147 4.94 -3.16 6.93
CA PRO A 147 4.11 -3.42 8.08
C PRO A 147 4.81 -3.01 9.37
N HIS A 148 4.94 -1.72 9.66
CA HIS A 148 5.05 -1.26 11.04
C HIS A 148 4.47 0.15 11.15
N LEU A 149 3.46 0.29 12.01
CA LEU A 149 2.69 1.51 12.23
C LEU A 149 3.62 2.64 12.66
N ASP A 150 3.75 3.63 11.80
CA ASP A 150 3.78 5.00 12.27
C ASP A 150 3.22 5.94 11.19
N TYR A 151 2.20 6.73 11.58
CA TYR A 151 1.48 7.79 10.84
C TYR A 151 0.26 7.39 9.98
N CYS A 152 -0.92 7.49 10.60
CA CYS A 152 -2.25 7.35 9.99
C CYS A 152 -2.93 8.72 9.79
N GLY A 153 -2.66 9.38 8.66
CA GLY A 153 -3.40 10.59 8.25
C GLY A 153 -4.79 10.23 7.69
N LYS A 154 -5.80 11.10 7.89
CA LYS A 154 -7.18 10.91 7.39
C LYS A 154 -7.22 10.44 5.93
N THR A 155 -6.52 11.16 5.06
CA THR A 155 -6.52 10.84 3.63
C THR A 155 -5.76 9.56 3.32
N ASN A 156 -4.68 9.22 4.04
CA ASN A 156 -3.99 7.93 3.84
C ASN A 156 -4.94 6.77 4.10
N MET A 157 -5.84 6.88 5.08
CA MET A 157 -6.88 5.87 5.27
C MET A 157 -7.91 5.79 4.17
N VAL A 158 -8.33 6.93 3.63
CA VAL A 158 -9.23 6.91 2.47
C VAL A 158 -8.53 6.24 1.28
N ILE A 159 -7.24 6.53 1.05
CA ILE A 159 -6.42 5.87 0.02
C ILE A 159 -6.36 4.36 0.26
N ASN A 160 -6.13 3.92 1.49
CA ASN A 160 -6.13 2.50 1.86
C ASN A 160 -7.46 1.84 1.51
N LEU A 161 -8.60 2.47 1.84
CA LEU A 161 -9.94 2.00 1.48
C LEU A 161 -10.11 1.85 -0.05
N MET A 162 -9.62 2.83 -0.82
CA MET A 162 -9.79 2.86 -2.28
C MET A 162 -8.93 1.82 -3.01
N LEU A 163 -7.73 1.55 -2.53
CA LEU A 163 -6.75 0.73 -3.24
C LEU A 163 -6.63 -0.69 -2.68
N GLY A 164 -6.90 -0.87 -1.38
CA GLY A 164 -6.70 -2.14 -0.68
C GLY A 164 -5.33 -2.75 -0.96
N ASN A 165 -5.32 -4.06 -1.18
CA ASN A 165 -4.12 -4.81 -1.54
C ASN A 165 -3.88 -4.91 -3.05
N LYS A 166 -4.74 -4.25 -3.85
CA LYS A 166 -4.86 -4.52 -5.28
C LYS A 166 -3.61 -4.15 -6.05
N LEU A 167 -3.08 -2.96 -5.80
CA LEU A 167 -1.89 -2.47 -6.47
C LEU A 167 -0.69 -3.38 -6.19
N GLN A 168 -0.50 -3.78 -4.92
CA GLN A 168 0.56 -4.70 -4.51
C GLN A 168 0.42 -6.08 -5.16
N ARG A 169 -0.78 -6.69 -5.10
CA ARG A 169 -1.00 -8.02 -5.69
C ARG A 169 -0.85 -8.00 -7.21
N LEU A 170 -1.28 -6.92 -7.87
CA LEU A 170 -1.07 -6.73 -9.30
C LEU A 170 0.41 -6.75 -9.68
N PHE A 171 1.27 -6.06 -8.91
CA PHE A 171 2.73 -6.09 -9.14
C PHE A 171 3.36 -7.47 -8.90
N LYS A 172 2.70 -8.33 -8.11
CA LYS A 172 3.06 -9.75 -7.91
C LYS A 172 2.41 -10.69 -8.94
N GLY A 173 1.74 -10.17 -9.98
CA GLY A 173 1.01 -10.99 -10.95
C GLY A 173 -0.19 -11.75 -10.36
N LYS A 174 -0.74 -11.27 -9.22
CA LYS A 174 -1.90 -11.87 -8.55
C LYS A 174 -3.10 -10.94 -8.66
N LYS A 175 -4.32 -11.49 -8.64
CA LYS A 175 -5.54 -10.69 -8.42
C LYS A 175 -5.56 -10.20 -6.98
N GLY A 176 -5.87 -8.92 -6.79
CA GLY A 176 -6.11 -8.33 -5.47
C GLY A 176 -7.48 -7.72 -5.34
N ASN A 177 -7.76 -7.23 -4.13
CA ASN A 177 -9.04 -6.78 -3.65
C ASN A 177 -8.92 -5.36 -3.06
N ARG A 178 -10.03 -4.62 -3.15
CA ARG A 178 -10.23 -3.35 -2.44
C ARG A 178 -11.07 -3.61 -1.21
N TYR A 179 -10.95 -2.79 -0.17
CA TYR A 179 -11.83 -2.92 1.00
C TYR A 179 -13.27 -2.51 0.71
N ILE A 180 -13.45 -1.61 -0.26
CA ILE A 180 -14.77 -1.23 -0.77
C ILE A 180 -14.83 -1.44 -2.28
N LYS A 181 -15.98 -1.90 -2.78
CA LYS A 181 -16.24 -1.92 -4.21
C LYS A 181 -16.34 -0.48 -4.71
N ASN A 182 -15.61 -0.16 -5.79
CA ASN A 182 -15.50 1.19 -6.29
C ASN A 182 -15.19 1.16 -7.79
N ASP A 183 -16.23 1.09 -8.59
CA ASP A 183 -16.11 1.14 -10.04
C ASP A 183 -15.77 2.58 -10.47
N ASP A 184 -16.41 3.59 -9.86
CA ASP A 184 -16.15 5.01 -10.12
C ASP A 184 -15.77 5.78 -8.86
N LEU A 185 -14.53 6.29 -8.82
CA LEU A 185 -14.06 7.13 -7.73
C LEU A 185 -14.10 8.60 -8.12
N VAL A 186 -14.88 9.38 -7.37
CA VAL A 186 -15.00 10.83 -7.55
C VAL A 186 -14.44 11.55 -6.33
N LEU A 187 -13.33 12.25 -6.52
CA LEU A 187 -12.72 13.12 -5.52
C LEU A 187 -13.25 14.55 -5.69
N ILE A 188 -13.90 15.07 -4.65
CA ILE A 188 -14.55 16.36 -4.62
C ILE A 188 -13.85 17.21 -3.56
N GLY A 189 -13.20 18.29 -3.99
CA GLY A 189 -12.37 19.10 -3.12
C GLY A 189 -11.99 20.43 -3.76
N LYS A 190 -11.55 21.37 -2.94
CA LYS A 190 -10.95 22.63 -3.42
C LYS A 190 -9.46 22.47 -3.70
N HIS A 191 -8.79 21.71 -2.84
CA HIS A 191 -7.37 21.43 -2.92
C HIS A 191 -7.20 19.94 -3.14
N PHE A 192 -6.56 19.57 -4.26
CA PHE A 192 -6.29 18.17 -4.54
C PHE A 192 -4.90 17.84 -4.00
N GLU A 193 -4.89 17.19 -2.84
CA GLU A 193 -3.63 16.83 -2.20
C GLU A 193 -2.77 15.94 -3.12
N PRO A 194 -1.44 16.12 -3.15
CA PRO A 194 -0.55 15.33 -4.00
C PRO A 194 -0.71 13.82 -3.82
N LYS A 195 -1.05 13.34 -2.62
CA LYS A 195 -1.30 11.92 -2.32
C LYS A 195 -2.39 11.27 -3.16
N TRP A 196 -3.39 12.03 -3.63
CA TRP A 196 -4.41 11.52 -4.56
C TRP A 196 -3.89 11.23 -5.96
N LYS A 197 -2.66 11.64 -6.27
CA LYS A 197 -1.98 11.26 -7.51
C LYS A 197 -1.73 9.76 -7.55
N LEU A 198 -1.35 9.15 -6.42
CA LEU A 198 -1.18 7.69 -6.33
C LEU A 198 -2.48 6.96 -6.70
N VAL A 199 -3.61 7.41 -6.15
CA VAL A 199 -4.91 6.78 -6.43
C VAL A 199 -5.28 6.92 -7.90
N GLN A 200 -5.13 8.13 -8.45
CA GLN A 200 -5.38 8.38 -9.86
C GLN A 200 -4.54 7.47 -10.77
N ASP A 201 -3.23 7.38 -10.50
CA ASP A 201 -2.31 6.57 -11.29
C ASP A 201 -2.63 5.07 -11.14
N SER A 202 -3.00 4.64 -9.94
CA SER A 202 -3.43 3.25 -9.69
C SER A 202 -4.68 2.89 -10.48
N TYR A 203 -5.70 3.77 -10.53
CA TYR A 203 -6.90 3.54 -11.33
C TYR A 203 -6.58 3.48 -12.82
N GLN A 204 -5.65 4.32 -13.30
CA GLN A 204 -5.17 4.24 -14.67
C GLN A 204 -4.47 2.90 -14.95
N ILE A 205 -3.66 2.41 -14.01
CA ILE A 205 -3.01 1.09 -14.11
C ILE A 205 -4.07 -0.01 -14.22
N PHE A 206 -5.07 -0.02 -13.33
CA PHE A 206 -6.15 -1.03 -13.34
C PHE A 206 -6.96 -1.01 -14.64
N ALA A 207 -7.29 0.18 -15.15
CA ALA A 207 -8.03 0.34 -16.40
C ALA A 207 -7.25 -0.13 -17.65
N ASN A 208 -5.92 -0.01 -17.64
CA ASN A 208 -5.07 -0.35 -18.79
C ASN A 208 -4.30 -1.65 -18.65
N ALA A 209 -4.48 -2.38 -17.55
CA ALA A 209 -3.78 -3.63 -17.29
C ALA A 209 -4.06 -4.69 -18.39
N PRO A 210 -3.22 -5.75 -18.47
CA PRO A 210 -3.49 -6.91 -19.32
C PRO A 210 -4.88 -7.49 -19.05
N LYS A 211 -5.50 -8.13 -20.05
CA LYS A 211 -6.90 -8.58 -20.01
C LYS A 211 -7.28 -9.35 -18.74
N GLN A 212 -6.37 -10.13 -18.16
CA GLN A 212 -6.61 -10.92 -16.95
C GLN A 212 -6.75 -10.09 -15.65
N TYR A 213 -6.26 -8.86 -15.63
CA TYR A 213 -6.33 -7.92 -14.49
C TYR A 213 -7.01 -6.60 -14.81
N ARG A 214 -7.45 -6.41 -16.07
CA ARG A 214 -8.11 -5.18 -16.50
C ARG A 214 -9.42 -4.99 -15.77
N GLU A 215 -9.67 -3.76 -15.35
CA GLU A 215 -10.92 -3.37 -14.70
C GLU A 215 -11.60 -2.23 -15.44
N ASP A 216 -12.92 -2.23 -15.41
CA ASP A 216 -13.72 -1.10 -15.87
C ASP A 216 -13.91 -0.11 -14.72
N VAL A 217 -12.85 0.67 -14.44
CA VAL A 217 -12.82 1.63 -13.32
C VAL A 217 -12.47 3.03 -13.78
N THR A 218 -13.01 4.04 -13.10
CA THR A 218 -12.72 5.46 -13.39
C THR A 218 -12.33 6.25 -12.15
N PHE A 219 -11.47 7.25 -12.34
CA PHE A 219 -11.12 8.24 -11.31
C PHE A 219 -11.34 9.65 -11.87
N LYS A 220 -12.08 10.48 -11.14
CA LYS A 220 -12.37 11.87 -11.53
C LYS A 220 -12.13 12.82 -10.36
N ARG A 221 -11.56 13.99 -10.67
CA ARG A 221 -11.47 15.12 -9.75
C ARG A 221 -12.52 16.16 -10.14
N ILE A 222 -13.31 16.60 -9.17
CA ILE A 222 -14.37 17.59 -9.37
C ILE A 222 -14.13 18.74 -8.38
N PRO A 223 -14.07 20.00 -8.85
CA PRO A 223 -13.97 21.13 -7.95
C PRO A 223 -15.26 21.32 -7.14
N SER A 224 -15.15 21.92 -5.96
CA SER A 224 -16.27 22.07 -5.00
C SER A 224 -17.50 22.82 -5.56
N ASP A 225 -17.31 23.69 -6.55
CA ASP A 225 -18.38 24.44 -7.23
C ASP A 225 -19.10 23.62 -8.32
N LYS A 226 -18.64 22.41 -8.64
CA LYS A 226 -19.19 21.55 -9.72
C LYS A 226 -19.69 20.19 -9.24
N ILE A 227 -20.03 20.05 -7.95
CA ILE A 227 -20.58 18.81 -7.37
C ILE A 227 -21.80 18.33 -8.18
N PRO A 228 -21.74 17.19 -8.88
CA PRO A 228 -22.84 16.74 -9.72
C PRO A 228 -24.06 16.35 -8.87
N ASP A 229 -25.23 16.38 -9.49
CA ASP A 229 -26.42 15.82 -8.87
C ASP A 229 -26.30 14.28 -8.79
N ILE A 230 -26.81 13.66 -7.73
CA ILE A 230 -26.72 12.21 -7.53
C ILE A 230 -27.42 11.41 -8.65
N THR A 231 -28.40 11.98 -9.34
CA THR A 231 -29.10 11.36 -10.47
C THR A 231 -28.25 11.25 -11.73
N LYS A 232 -27.10 11.94 -11.78
CA LYS A 232 -26.15 11.86 -12.89
C LYS A 232 -25.29 10.61 -12.86
N PHE A 233 -25.33 9.85 -11.75
CA PHE A 233 -24.58 8.61 -11.58
C PHE A 233 -25.41 7.42 -12.02
N SER A 234 -24.74 6.38 -12.54
CA SER A 234 -25.42 5.14 -12.91
C SER A 234 -25.59 4.26 -11.67
N PRO A 235 -26.80 3.76 -11.35
CA PRO A 235 -27.00 2.82 -10.26
C PRO A 235 -26.34 1.45 -10.52
N GLU A 236 -26.00 1.13 -11.76
CA GLU A 236 -25.33 -0.13 -12.14
C GLU A 236 -23.85 -0.14 -11.74
N ARG A 237 -23.27 1.03 -11.48
CA ARG A 237 -21.86 1.19 -11.10
C ARG A 237 -21.75 1.59 -9.64
N SER A 238 -20.87 0.92 -8.90
CA SER A 238 -20.59 1.27 -7.51
C SER A 238 -19.71 2.52 -7.46
N THR A 239 -20.31 3.67 -7.18
CA THR A 239 -19.60 4.95 -7.11
C THR A 239 -19.15 5.24 -5.68
N VAL A 240 -17.92 5.68 -5.49
CA VAL A 240 -17.46 6.28 -4.23
C VAL A 240 -17.21 7.76 -4.43
N ALA A 241 -17.87 8.60 -3.62
CA ALA A 241 -17.72 10.04 -3.67
C ALA A 241 -16.99 10.53 -2.40
N VAL A 242 -15.76 11.02 -2.55
CA VAL A 242 -14.94 11.53 -1.44
C VAL A 242 -15.03 13.05 -1.41
N PHE A 243 -15.55 13.61 -0.32
CA PHE A 243 -15.65 15.04 -0.07
C PHE A 243 -14.53 15.45 0.90
N GLU A 244 -13.56 16.23 0.42
CA GLU A 244 -12.37 16.59 1.19
C GLU A 244 -12.31 18.08 1.51
N ASP A 245 -12.23 18.40 2.81
CA ASP A 245 -12.04 19.75 3.36
C ASP A 245 -13.09 20.79 2.91
N LEU A 246 -14.33 20.36 2.72
CA LEU A 246 -15.43 21.22 2.25
C LEU A 246 -16.20 21.93 3.39
N CYS A 247 -15.81 21.75 4.65
CA CYS A 247 -16.50 22.35 5.81
C CYS A 247 -16.50 23.89 5.79
N ALA A 248 -15.52 24.51 5.14
CA ALA A 248 -15.40 25.97 5.04
C ALA A 248 -16.06 26.55 3.77
N GLU A 249 -16.59 25.70 2.89
CA GLU A 249 -17.21 26.18 1.65
C GLU A 249 -18.54 26.90 1.92
N PRO A 250 -19.01 27.78 1.01
CA PRO A 250 -20.30 28.44 1.14
C PRO A 250 -21.45 27.44 1.33
N LYS A 251 -22.50 27.83 2.08
CA LYS A 251 -23.67 26.97 2.35
C LYS A 251 -24.25 26.32 1.08
N LYS A 252 -24.32 27.08 -0.02
CA LYS A 252 -24.79 26.59 -1.32
C LYS A 252 -24.00 25.38 -1.86
N VAL A 253 -22.69 25.32 -1.58
CA VAL A 253 -21.85 24.17 -1.94
C VAL A 253 -22.12 23.02 -0.97
N GLN A 254 -22.15 23.28 0.34
CA GLN A 254 -22.43 22.26 1.35
C GLN A 254 -23.80 21.59 1.14
N GLU A 255 -24.82 22.36 0.74
CA GLU A 255 -26.17 21.87 0.44
C GLU A 255 -26.19 20.83 -0.69
N ARG A 256 -25.25 20.91 -1.65
CA ARG A 256 -25.13 19.92 -2.74
C ARG A 256 -24.52 18.59 -2.28
N ILE A 257 -23.87 18.55 -1.12
CA ILE A 257 -23.28 17.33 -0.55
C ILE A 257 -24.37 16.49 0.13
N ILE A 258 -25.37 17.14 0.73
CA ILE A 258 -26.41 16.50 1.55
C ILE A 258 -27.11 15.32 0.84
N PRO A 259 -27.55 15.41 -0.43
CA PRO A 259 -28.23 14.31 -1.11
C PRO A 259 -27.43 13.02 -1.21
N TYR A 260 -26.09 13.10 -1.23
CA TYR A 260 -25.21 11.94 -1.27
C TYR A 260 -25.37 11.09 0.00
N PHE A 261 -25.46 11.72 1.18
CA PHE A 261 -25.55 11.04 2.47
C PHE A 261 -26.97 10.59 2.83
N ILE A 262 -28.01 11.20 2.24
CA ILE A 262 -29.41 10.82 2.52
C ILE A 262 -29.92 9.79 1.52
N SER A 263 -29.73 10.04 0.23
CA SER A 263 -30.37 9.30 -0.87
C SER A 263 -29.40 8.70 -1.86
N GLY A 264 -28.10 8.97 -1.76
CA GLY A 264 -27.08 8.47 -2.69
C GLY A 264 -27.04 6.94 -2.80
N ARG A 265 -27.41 6.23 -1.71
CA ARG A 265 -27.54 4.76 -1.71
C ARG A 265 -28.49 4.23 -2.78
N HIS A 266 -29.54 4.98 -3.15
CA HIS A 266 -30.47 4.59 -4.22
C HIS A 266 -29.85 4.67 -5.62
N GLN A 267 -28.70 5.34 -5.73
CA GLN A 267 -27.88 5.44 -6.94
C GLN A 267 -26.57 4.65 -6.81
N ASN A 268 -26.47 3.72 -5.85
CA ASN A 268 -25.27 2.93 -5.58
C ASN A 268 -24.02 3.79 -5.29
N ILE A 269 -24.23 4.93 -4.63
CA ILE A 269 -23.17 5.86 -4.23
C ILE A 269 -22.83 5.62 -2.75
N SER A 270 -21.53 5.43 -2.48
CA SER A 270 -20.94 5.38 -1.14
C SER A 270 -20.17 6.67 -0.86
N PRO A 271 -20.74 7.62 -0.09
CA PRO A 271 -20.08 8.89 0.19
C PRO A 271 -19.14 8.82 1.40
N ILE A 272 -18.02 9.54 1.32
CA ILE A 272 -17.04 9.69 2.40
C ILE A 272 -16.81 11.17 2.61
N TYR A 273 -16.96 11.66 3.85
CA TYR A 273 -16.66 13.04 4.20
C TYR A 273 -15.39 13.10 5.06
N VAL A 274 -14.37 13.77 4.55
CA VAL A 274 -13.09 13.99 5.25
C VAL A 274 -13.09 15.40 5.82
N SER A 275 -12.93 15.51 7.14
CA SER A 275 -12.92 16.79 7.85
C SER A 275 -11.88 16.80 8.96
N GLN A 276 -11.34 17.99 9.26
CA GLN A 276 -10.49 18.22 10.42
C GLN A 276 -11.27 18.23 11.74
N LYS A 277 -12.55 18.64 11.72
CA LYS A 277 -13.37 18.75 12.93
C LYS A 277 -14.76 18.16 12.68
N TYR A 278 -15.11 17.14 13.46
CA TYR A 278 -16.43 16.51 13.41
C TYR A 278 -17.55 17.53 13.62
N THR A 279 -17.40 18.45 14.58
CA THR A 279 -18.43 19.45 14.91
C THR A 279 -18.70 20.47 13.80
N GLN A 280 -17.77 20.63 12.84
CA GLN A 280 -17.94 21.51 11.68
C GLN A 280 -18.62 20.82 10.50
N THR A 281 -18.75 19.49 10.51
CA THR A 281 -19.50 18.75 9.50
C THR A 281 -20.99 19.02 9.66
N PRO A 282 -21.73 19.30 8.56
CA PRO A 282 -23.18 19.54 8.60
C PRO A 282 -23.91 18.48 9.42
N LYS A 283 -24.78 18.93 10.33
CA LYS A 283 -25.51 18.05 11.27
C LYS A 283 -26.22 16.90 10.55
N ILE A 284 -26.89 17.20 9.44
CA ILE A 284 -27.62 16.22 8.64
C ILE A 284 -26.71 15.12 8.07
N ILE A 285 -25.46 15.43 7.73
CA ILE A 285 -24.48 14.42 7.30
C ILE A 285 -24.13 13.52 8.49
N ARG A 286 -23.82 14.12 9.65
CA ARG A 286 -23.45 13.39 10.87
C ARG A 286 -24.53 12.44 11.38
N GLU A 287 -25.79 12.76 11.14
CA GLU A 287 -26.94 11.92 11.52
C GLU A 287 -27.23 10.79 10.53
N ASN A 288 -26.62 10.81 9.34
CA ASN A 288 -26.85 9.82 8.27
C ASN A 288 -25.59 9.00 7.92
N ILE A 289 -24.53 9.06 8.73
CA ILE A 289 -23.34 8.23 8.54
C ILE A 289 -23.57 6.81 9.05
N SER A 290 -23.01 5.83 8.36
CA SER A 290 -22.94 4.44 8.83
C SER A 290 -21.67 4.15 9.64
N HIS A 291 -20.61 4.92 9.41
CA HIS A 291 -19.31 4.76 10.05
C HIS A 291 -18.72 6.11 10.45
N LEU A 292 -18.04 6.16 11.59
CA LEU A 292 -17.24 7.30 12.03
C LEU A 292 -15.82 6.84 12.35
N CYS A 293 -14.85 7.38 11.63
CA CYS A 293 -13.42 7.14 11.88
C CYS A 293 -12.80 8.36 12.55
N LEU A 294 -12.25 8.19 13.75
CA LEU A 294 -11.54 9.21 14.50
C LEU A 294 -10.03 8.99 14.39
N PHE A 295 -9.30 10.04 14.04
CA PHE A 295 -7.85 10.04 13.89
C PHE A 295 -7.21 11.00 14.89
N ARG A 296 -5.89 10.89 15.06
CA ARG A 296 -5.12 11.90 15.81
C ARG A 296 -5.44 13.31 15.28
N GLY A 297 -5.70 14.24 16.20
CA GLY A 297 -6.12 15.59 15.85
C GLY A 297 -7.62 15.75 15.56
N ALA A 298 -8.47 14.77 15.91
CA ALA A 298 -9.94 14.88 15.85
C ALA A 298 -10.56 15.96 16.77
N GLY A 299 -9.73 16.71 17.51
CA GLY A 299 -10.12 17.78 18.42
C GLY A 299 -9.44 17.65 19.77
N SER A 300 -9.91 18.44 20.73
CA SER A 300 -9.57 18.29 22.14
C SER A 300 -10.24 17.05 22.76
N ARG A 301 -9.80 16.63 23.94
CA ARG A 301 -10.51 15.58 24.71
C ARG A 301 -11.98 15.93 24.96
N ASP A 302 -12.30 17.22 25.10
CA ASP A 302 -13.68 17.70 25.24
C ASP A 302 -14.49 17.53 23.94
N ASP A 303 -13.85 17.68 22.79
CA ASP A 303 -14.49 17.40 21.50
C ASP A 303 -14.79 15.90 21.36
N ILE A 304 -13.82 15.04 21.73
CA ILE A 304 -14.03 13.59 21.77
C ILE A 304 -15.18 13.26 22.71
N HIS A 305 -15.21 13.82 23.92
CA HIS A 305 -16.29 13.66 24.88
C HIS A 305 -17.67 14.01 24.29
N ARG A 306 -17.75 15.14 23.56
CA ARG A 306 -19.00 15.57 22.89
C ARG A 306 -19.44 14.64 21.76
N ILE A 307 -18.50 13.99 21.09
CA ILE A 307 -18.79 12.96 20.08
C ILE A 307 -19.33 11.73 20.78
N VAL A 308 -18.57 11.16 21.72
CA VAL A 308 -18.83 9.82 22.28
C VAL A 308 -20.02 9.78 23.23
N ARG A 309 -20.43 10.90 23.85
CA ARG A 309 -21.67 10.96 24.67
C ARG A 309 -22.95 10.60 23.94
N GLN A 310 -22.91 10.50 22.62
CA GLN A 310 -24.04 10.05 21.81
C GLN A 310 -24.09 8.51 21.71
N TYR A 311 -23.03 7.82 22.12
CA TYR A 311 -22.79 6.40 21.84
C TYR A 311 -22.43 5.56 23.07
N THR A 312 -22.20 6.18 24.23
CA THR A 312 -21.86 5.47 25.47
C THR A 312 -22.46 6.16 26.70
N ASP A 313 -22.74 5.37 27.73
CA ASP A 313 -23.25 5.83 29.03
C ASP A 313 -22.15 6.45 29.91
N ASP A 314 -20.87 6.14 29.67
CA ASP A 314 -19.73 6.78 30.35
C ASP A 314 -18.81 7.53 29.37
N PRO A 315 -19.25 8.70 28.88
CA PRO A 315 -18.46 9.48 27.92
C PRO A 315 -17.17 10.05 28.50
N LYS A 316 -17.06 10.17 29.83
CA LYS A 316 -15.81 10.65 30.47
C LYS A 316 -14.74 9.58 30.32
N LYS A 317 -15.02 8.34 30.74
CA LYS A 317 -14.09 7.21 30.62
C LYS A 317 -13.75 6.92 29.16
N ALA A 318 -14.77 6.79 28.30
CA ALA A 318 -14.59 6.54 26.88
C ALA A 318 -13.70 7.58 26.20
N SER A 319 -13.93 8.88 26.48
CA SER A 319 -13.10 9.94 25.88
C SER A 319 -11.63 9.85 26.27
N LYS A 320 -11.32 9.41 27.49
CA LYS A 320 -9.94 9.20 27.95
C LYS A 320 -9.26 8.02 27.27
N ILE A 321 -9.98 6.91 27.10
CA ILE A 321 -9.48 5.71 26.41
C ILE A 321 -9.19 6.04 24.95
N ILE A 322 -10.16 6.65 24.26
CA ILE A 322 -10.02 7.03 22.85
C ILE A 322 -8.89 8.04 22.68
N ASP A 323 -8.83 9.10 23.49
CA ASP A 323 -7.75 10.10 23.42
C ASP A 323 -6.36 9.46 23.57
N LYS A 324 -6.19 8.49 24.49
CA LYS A 324 -4.94 7.72 24.63
C LYS A 324 -4.55 7.03 23.32
N HIS A 325 -5.45 6.24 22.73
CA HIS A 325 -5.18 5.54 21.46
C HIS A 325 -4.87 6.51 20.32
N LEU A 326 -5.61 7.61 20.21
CA LEU A 326 -5.36 8.62 19.19
C LEU A 326 -3.99 9.31 19.38
N GLN A 327 -3.52 9.49 20.63
CA GLN A 327 -2.18 10.00 20.93
C GLN A 327 -1.08 9.00 20.57
N ASP A 328 -1.34 7.71 20.80
CA ASP A 328 -0.51 6.58 20.37
C ASP A 328 -0.57 6.34 18.84
N ARG A 329 -1.24 7.24 18.10
CA ARG A 329 -1.33 7.28 16.63
C ARG A 329 -2.16 6.16 16.02
N ASP A 330 -2.96 5.48 16.83
CA ASP A 330 -4.03 4.63 16.35
C ASP A 330 -5.21 5.47 15.81
N PHE A 331 -6.20 4.78 15.25
CA PHE A 331 -7.49 5.36 14.90
C PHE A 331 -8.62 4.50 15.44
N VAL A 332 -9.75 5.13 15.74
CA VAL A 332 -10.93 4.48 16.30
C VAL A 332 -12.05 4.51 15.28
N VAL A 333 -12.71 3.37 15.07
CA VAL A 333 -13.85 3.24 14.16
C VAL A 333 -15.11 2.90 14.95
N PHE A 334 -16.15 3.70 14.75
CA PHE A 334 -17.51 3.36 15.14
C PHE A 334 -18.25 2.84 13.91
N ASP A 335 -18.84 1.66 14.02
CA ASP A 335 -19.71 1.05 13.02
C ASP A 335 -21.14 1.02 13.53
N PHE A 336 -21.95 1.96 13.05
CA PHE A 336 -23.35 2.12 13.44
C PHE A 336 -24.29 1.14 12.74
N THR A 337 -23.78 0.30 11.84
CA THR A 337 -24.57 -0.76 11.20
C THR A 337 -24.68 -2.01 12.08
N LYS A 338 -23.81 -2.13 13.08
CA LYS A 338 -23.79 -3.23 14.05
C LYS A 338 -24.63 -2.93 15.27
N ALA A 339 -25.07 -4.00 15.94
CA ALA A 339 -25.74 -3.88 17.23
C ALA A 339 -24.79 -3.28 18.28
N VAL A 340 -25.32 -2.53 19.24
CA VAL A 340 -24.52 -1.82 20.28
C VAL A 340 -23.66 -2.78 21.11
N ASN A 341 -24.11 -4.02 21.30
CA ASN A 341 -23.39 -5.07 22.03
C ASN A 341 -22.44 -5.90 21.15
N ASP A 342 -22.36 -5.64 19.84
CA ASP A 342 -21.39 -6.30 18.97
C ASP A 342 -19.98 -5.82 19.35
N PRO A 343 -19.02 -6.73 19.59
CA PRO A 343 -17.66 -6.36 19.97
C PRO A 343 -16.92 -5.55 18.88
N LEU A 344 -17.42 -5.56 17.65
CA LEU A 344 -16.91 -4.77 16.52
C LEU A 344 -17.79 -3.55 16.22
N SER A 345 -18.71 -3.16 17.10
CA SER A 345 -19.42 -1.88 16.97
C SER A 345 -18.48 -0.69 17.18
N ILE A 346 -17.46 -0.86 18.03
CA ILE A 346 -16.38 0.11 18.27
C ILE A 346 -15.05 -0.64 18.19
N ARG A 347 -14.12 -0.10 17.39
CA ARG A 347 -12.87 -0.79 17.07
C ARG A 347 -11.68 0.13 17.18
N LEU A 348 -10.56 -0.46 17.59
CA LEU A 348 -9.23 0.07 17.35
C LEU A 348 -8.79 -0.43 15.96
N GLY A 349 -8.52 0.49 15.05
CA GLY A 349 -8.33 0.14 13.66
C GLY A 349 -9.60 -0.43 13.02
N TRP A 350 -9.45 -1.33 12.05
CA TRP A 350 -10.59 -1.88 11.30
C TRP A 350 -11.21 -3.13 11.91
N ASP A 351 -10.47 -3.84 12.76
CA ASP A 351 -10.76 -5.24 13.07
C ASP A 351 -10.50 -5.64 14.53
N SER A 352 -9.91 -4.77 15.35
CA SER A 352 -9.66 -5.05 16.76
C SER A 352 -10.77 -4.43 17.61
N PRO A 353 -11.53 -5.21 18.39
CA PRO A 353 -12.51 -4.67 19.35
C PRO A 353 -11.88 -3.62 20.27
N LEU A 354 -12.60 -2.52 20.52
CA LEU A 354 -12.23 -1.53 21.52
C LEU A 354 -13.34 -1.41 22.56
N LYS A 355 -13.05 -1.85 23.78
CA LYS A 355 -13.94 -1.67 24.92
C LYS A 355 -13.73 -0.30 25.53
N LEU A 356 -14.82 0.41 25.81
CA LEU A 356 -14.80 1.76 26.38
C LEU A 356 -15.04 1.77 27.89
N ASP A 357 -15.30 0.58 28.43
CA ASP A 357 -15.86 0.29 29.73
C ASP A 357 -14.89 -0.50 30.63
N GLU A 358 -13.74 -0.95 30.11
CA GLU A 358 -12.66 -1.59 30.89
C GLU A 358 -11.82 -0.60 31.71
#